data_AF-A0A7V0KQM2-F1
#
_entry.id   AF-A0A7V0KQM2-F1
#
_cell.length_a   1.000
_cell.length_b   1.000
_cell.length_c   1.000
_cell.angle_alpha   90.00
_cell.angle_beta   90.00
_cell.angle_gamma   90.00
#
_symmetry.space_group_name_H-M   'P 1'
#
loop_
_entity.id
_entity.type
_entity.pdbx_description
1 polymer ?
#
loop_
_entity_poly.entity_id
_entity_poly.type
_entity_poly.pdbx_seq_one_letter_code
_entity_poly.pdbx_strand_id
1 'polypeptide(L)'
;NRNGLRAIAVGTGTTDRLRLPHLPNNADIRVGDLLVTSGLGGRFPPGYPVARVSAVRHDPGRPFATVTAIPTAHLDRSREVMLVWPKGHACGADSAAPAARTRP
;
A
#
# COMPACT_ATOMS: atom_id res chain seq x y z
N ASN A 1 0.44 10.82 -0.65
CA ASN A 1 0.04 10.11 0.57
C ASN A 1 -0.39 11.14 1.60
N ARG A 2 -1.64 11.12 2.06
CA ARG A 2 -2.22 12.20 2.88
C ARG A 2 -2.24 11.91 4.38
N ASN A 3 -2.24 10.64 4.77
CA ASN A 3 -2.45 10.25 6.17
C ASN A 3 -1.66 9.01 6.60
N GLY A 4 -0.77 8.48 5.75
CA GLY A 4 0.05 7.32 6.11
C GLY A 4 -0.77 6.02 6.24
N LEU A 5 -2.03 6.01 5.81
CA LEU A 5 -2.87 4.82 5.77
C LEU A 5 -2.19 3.71 4.96
N ARG A 6 -2.11 2.53 5.57
CA ARG A 6 -1.51 1.35 4.96
C ARG A 6 -2.61 0.44 4.46
N ALA A 7 -2.49 0.01 3.21
CA ALA A 7 -3.43 -0.90 2.58
C ALA A 7 -2.66 -1.89 1.70
N ILE A 8 -3.31 -2.99 1.39
CA ILE A 8 -2.82 -3.98 0.43
C ILE A 8 -3.53 -3.72 -0.89
N ALA A 9 -2.75 -3.42 -1.94
CA ALA A 9 -3.27 -3.33 -3.29
C ALA A 9 -3.22 -4.72 -3.94
N VAL A 10 -4.33 -5.12 -4.57
CA VAL A 10 -4.50 -6.42 -5.21
C VAL A 10 -4.89 -6.19 -6.67
N GLY A 11 -4.17 -6.86 -7.57
CA GLY A 11 -4.49 -6.91 -8.99
C GLY A 11 -5.81 -7.63 -9.25
N THR A 12 -6.68 -7.05 -10.07
CA THR A 12 -7.94 -7.68 -10.48
C THR A 12 -7.80 -8.55 -11.72
N GLY A 13 -6.60 -8.66 -12.30
CA GLY A 13 -6.35 -9.28 -13.60
C GLY A 13 -6.62 -8.35 -14.79
N THR A 14 -7.13 -7.15 -14.55
CA THR A 14 -7.24 -6.09 -15.56
C THR A 14 -6.15 -5.06 -15.34
N THR A 15 -5.58 -4.55 -16.42
CA THR A 15 -4.42 -3.64 -16.39
C THR A 15 -4.75 -2.26 -15.84
N ASP A 16 -6.03 -1.88 -15.86
CA ASP A 16 -6.54 -0.55 -15.55
C ASP A 16 -7.13 -0.42 -14.13
N ARG A 17 -7.15 -1.51 -13.35
CA ARG A 17 -7.79 -1.53 -12.03
C ARG A 17 -6.98 -2.28 -10.98
N LEU A 18 -7.02 -1.71 -9.80
CA LEU A 18 -6.54 -2.30 -8.56
C LEU A 18 -7.65 -2.23 -7.51
N ARG A 19 -7.70 -3.26 -6.66
CA ARG A 19 -8.59 -3.29 -5.49
C ARG A 19 -7.79 -3.20 -4.21
N LEU A 20 -8.37 -2.52 -3.23
CA LEU A 20 -7.84 -2.50 -1.87
C LEU A 20 -8.86 -3.19 -0.96
N PRO A 21 -8.89 -4.54 -0.90
CA PRO A 21 -9.67 -5.25 0.09
C PRO A 21 -9.06 -4.97 1.47
N HIS A 22 -9.84 -4.97 2.54
CA HIS A 22 -9.38 -4.81 3.94
C HIS A 22 -9.17 -3.37 4.45
N LEU A 23 -9.80 -2.38 3.82
CA LEU A 23 -9.92 -1.05 4.43
C LEU A 23 -11.13 -1.01 5.37
N PRO A 24 -10.97 -0.63 6.65
CA PRO A 24 -12.11 -0.48 7.53
C PRO A 24 -13.00 0.68 7.07
N ASN A 25 -14.28 0.65 7.42
CA ASN A 25 -15.24 1.68 6.97
C ASN A 25 -14.93 3.08 7.50
N ASN A 26 -14.14 3.20 8.58
CA ASN A 26 -13.67 4.45 9.15
C ASN A 26 -12.30 4.90 8.60
N ALA A 27 -11.73 4.19 7.63
CA ALA A 27 -10.48 4.60 7.00
C ALA A 27 -10.68 5.92 6.26
N ASP A 28 -9.81 6.90 6.51
CA ASP A 28 -9.78 8.15 5.75
C ASP A 28 -9.16 7.86 4.38
N ILE A 29 -9.98 7.48 3.41
CA ILE A 29 -9.57 7.28 2.02
C ILE A 29 -10.55 7.98 1.10
N ARG A 30 -10.03 8.74 0.14
CA ARG A 30 -10.86 9.57 -0.74
C ARG A 30 -10.51 9.34 -2.19
N VAL A 31 -11.51 9.54 -3.05
CA VAL A 31 -11.30 9.56 -4.50
C VAL A 31 -10.28 10.64 -4.83
N GLY A 32 -9.33 10.30 -5.70
CA GLY A 32 -8.22 11.15 -6.08
C GLY A 32 -6.95 10.97 -5.25
N ASP A 33 -6.97 10.21 -4.15
CA ASP A 33 -5.78 9.97 -3.35
C ASP A 33 -4.73 9.15 -4.13
N LEU A 34 -3.47 9.58 -4.04
CA LEU A 34 -2.33 8.88 -4.63
C LEU A 34 -1.80 7.80 -3.68
N LEU A 35 -1.86 6.56 -4.13
CA LEU A 35 -1.29 5.39 -3.48
C LEU A 35 0.19 5.27 -3.82
N VAL A 36 1.02 5.05 -2.80
CA VAL A 36 2.47 4.89 -2.93
C VAL A 36 2.94 3.63 -2.22
N THR A 37 4.06 3.06 -2.66
CA THR A 37 4.69 1.91 -2.00
C THR A 37 5.11 2.27 -0.57
N SER A 38 4.89 1.37 0.38
CA SER A 38 5.25 1.57 1.79
C SER A 38 6.65 1.08 2.14
N GLY A 39 7.25 0.22 1.33
CA GLY A 39 8.54 -0.42 1.62
C GLY A 39 8.49 -1.59 2.61
N LEU A 40 7.34 -1.89 3.22
CA LEU A 40 7.20 -2.92 4.27
C LEU A 40 7.59 -4.33 3.83
N GLY A 41 7.38 -4.67 2.56
CA GLY A 41 7.74 -5.99 2.02
C GLY A 41 9.22 -6.14 1.65
N GLY A 42 10.05 -5.11 1.86
CA GLY A 42 11.48 -5.13 1.52
C GLY A 42 11.80 -5.29 0.03
N ARG A 43 10.79 -5.33 -0.85
CA ARG A 43 10.96 -5.56 -2.30
C ARG A 43 10.95 -4.30 -3.14
N PHE A 44 10.08 -3.35 -2.80
CA PHE A 44 9.99 -2.07 -3.47
C PHE A 44 10.43 -0.97 -2.50
N PRO A 45 11.24 0.01 -2.91
CA PRO A 45 11.52 1.16 -2.07
C PRO A 45 10.23 1.91 -1.74
N PRO A 46 10.15 2.59 -0.58
CA PRO A 46 9.00 3.40 -0.24
C PRO A 46 8.86 4.63 -1.15
N GLY A 47 7.63 5.09 -1.38
CA GLY A 47 7.32 6.36 -2.04
C GLY A 47 7.05 6.30 -3.55
N TYR A 48 7.07 5.12 -4.18
CA TYR A 48 6.80 4.99 -5.61
C TYR A 48 5.29 5.02 -5.91
N PRO A 49 4.82 5.81 -6.89
CA PRO A 49 3.41 5.90 -7.22
C PRO A 49 2.91 4.58 -7.80
N VAL A 50 1.81 4.07 -7.24
CA VAL A 50 1.19 2.82 -7.66
C VAL A 50 -0.08 3.12 -8.46
N ALA A 51 -1.00 3.87 -7.86
CA ALA A 51 -2.32 4.11 -8.41
C ALA A 51 -3.01 5.32 -7.78
N ARG A 52 -4.07 5.80 -8.42
CA ARG A 52 -4.96 6.85 -7.89
C ARG A 52 -6.32 6.25 -7.58
N VAL A 53 -6.85 6.52 -6.39
CA VAL A 53 -8.18 6.05 -5.98
C VAL A 53 -9.25 6.62 -6.91
N SER A 54 -10.06 5.75 -7.51
CA SER A 54 -11.13 6.12 -8.44
C SER A 54 -12.51 6.01 -7.82
N ALA A 55 -12.71 5.05 -6.91
CA ALA A 55 -13.98 4.85 -6.25
C ALA A 55 -13.78 4.29 -4.84
N VAL A 56 -14.60 4.77 -3.90
CA VAL A 56 -14.67 4.27 -2.52
C VAL A 56 -16.13 3.93 -2.24
N ARG A 57 -16.41 2.66 -1.93
CA ARG A 57 -17.75 2.19 -1.55
C ARG A 57 -17.72 1.63 -0.14
N HIS A 58 -18.49 2.24 0.74
CA HIS A 58 -18.77 1.74 2.08
C HIS A 58 -20.13 1.05 2.08
N ASP A 59 -20.16 -0.22 2.46
CA ASP A 59 -21.40 -0.98 2.59
C ASP A 59 -21.60 -1.27 4.08
N PRO A 60 -22.64 -0.74 4.74
CA PRO A 60 -22.92 -1.00 6.15
C PRO A 60 -23.07 -2.49 6.47
N GLY A 61 -23.43 -3.32 5.48
CA GLY A 61 -23.54 -4.76 5.62
C GLY A 61 -22.20 -5.50 5.56
N ARG A 62 -21.08 -4.81 5.31
CA ARG A 62 -19.75 -5.41 5.19
C ARG A 62 -18.76 -4.78 6.18
N PRO A 63 -17.88 -5.57 6.80
CA PRO A 63 -16.87 -5.06 7.73
C PRO A 63 -15.78 -4.21 7.05
N PHE A 64 -15.64 -4.31 5.72
CA PHE A 64 -14.61 -3.62 4.96
C PHE A 64 -15.19 -2.84 3.78
N ALA A 65 -14.62 -1.66 3.55
CA ALA A 65 -14.87 -0.83 2.38
C ALA A 65 -14.31 -1.51 1.12
N THR A 66 -15.01 -1.33 0.01
CA THR A 66 -14.51 -1.71 -1.32
C THR A 66 -13.95 -0.47 -2.00
N VAL A 67 -12.63 -0.44 -2.15
CA VAL A 67 -11.93 0.65 -2.83
C VAL A 67 -11.35 0.16 -4.15
N THR A 68 -11.54 0.96 -5.18
CA THR A 68 -10.97 0.76 -6.51
C THR A 68 -10.02 1.90 -6.84
N ALA A 69 -8.89 1.56 -7.46
CA ALA A 69 -7.88 2.52 -7.89
C ALA A 69 -7.46 2.23 -9.33
N ILE A 70 -7.10 3.28 -10.06
CA ILE A 70 -6.56 3.20 -11.42
C ILE A 70 -5.04 3.29 -11.32
N PRO A 71 -4.28 2.31 -11.85
CA PRO A 71 -2.82 2.36 -11.88
C PRO A 71 -2.30 3.63 -12.55
N THR A 72 -1.23 4.21 -11.99
CA THR A 72 -0.59 5.39 -12.58
C THR A 72 0.26 5.00 -13.81
N ALA A 73 0.67 3.73 -13.89
CA ALA A 73 1.42 3.20 -15.00
C ALA A 73 0.48 2.76 -16.13
N HIS A 74 0.76 3.21 -17.36
CA HIS A 74 0.10 2.74 -18.57
C HIS A 74 0.72 1.43 -19.05
N LEU A 75 0.53 0.38 -18.26
CA LEU A 75 1.09 -0.96 -18.48
C LEU A 75 0.80 -1.51 -19.89
N ASP A 76 -0.33 -1.15 -20.51
CA ASP A 76 -0.69 -1.59 -21.87
C ASP A 76 0.21 -1.00 -22.99
N ARG A 77 0.95 0.07 -22.69
CA ARG A 77 1.77 0.81 -23.67
C ARG A 77 3.22 0.97 -23.25
N SER A 78 3.61 0.42 -22.10
CA SER A 78 4.97 0.46 -21.59
C SER A 78 5.88 -0.45 -22.42
N ARG A 79 6.86 0.13 -23.11
CA ARG A 79 7.90 -0.61 -23.86
C ARG A 79 9.16 -0.86 -23.03
N GLU A 80 9.41 0.02 -22.08
CA GLU A 80 10.62 0.04 -21.27
C GLU A 80 10.24 -0.12 -19.81
N VAL A 81 11.09 -0.83 -19.07
CA VAL A 81 10.90 -1.08 -17.64
C VAL A 81 12.18 -0.74 -16.89
N MET A 82 12.03 -0.09 -15.74
CA MET A 82 13.13 0.13 -14.81
C MET A 82 13.11 -0.95 -13.75
N LEU A 83 14.19 -1.74 -13.69
CA LEU A 83 14.39 -2.69 -12.61
C LEU A 83 14.91 -1.94 -11.39
N VAL A 84 14.16 -2.03 -10.30
CA VAL A 84 14.53 -1.46 -9.01
C VAL A 84 14.94 -2.61 -8.11
N TRP A 85 16.22 -2.63 -7.73
CA TRP A 85 16.70 -3.57 -6.73
C TRP A 85 16.49 -2.99 -5.34
N PRO A 86 15.83 -3.72 -4.43
CA PRO A 86 15.83 -3.32 -3.04
C PRO A 86 17.28 -3.30 -2.55
N LYS A 87 17.75 -2.13 -2.14
CA LYS A 87 18.94 -2.05 -1.29
C LYS A 87 18.59 -2.82 -0.04
N GLY A 88 19.32 -3.89 0.27
CA GLY A 88 19.01 -4.77 1.40
C GLY A 88 18.88 -3.96 2.69
N HIS A 89 17.65 -3.61 3.05
CA HIS A 89 17.33 -3.14 4.38
C HIS A 89 16.89 -4.37 5.15
N ALA A 90 17.79 -4.78 6.04
CA ALA A 90 17.65 -5.89 6.95
C ALA A 90 16.23 -5.91 7.54
N CYS A 91 15.57 -7.05 7.38
CA CYS A 91 14.42 -7.39 8.19
C CYS A 91 14.83 -7.31 9.67
N GLY A 92 14.22 -6.39 10.41
CA GLY A 92 14.09 -6.32 11.86
C GLY A 92 15.19 -6.93 12.72
N ALA A 93 16.19 -6.14 13.08
CA ALA A 93 16.99 -6.34 14.29
C ALA A 93 17.19 -5.00 15.01
N ASP A 94 16.09 -4.31 15.34
CA ASP A 94 16.11 -3.18 16.28
C ASP A 94 14.69 -2.80 16.74
N SER A 95 14.06 -3.70 17.50
CA SER A 95 13.00 -3.33 18.46
C SER A 95 12.72 -4.50 19.41
N ALA A 96 13.75 -4.95 20.11
CA ALA A 96 13.61 -5.63 21.39
C ALA A 96 14.51 -4.88 22.37
N ALA A 97 13.99 -3.79 22.94
CA ALA A 97 14.62 -3.13 24.06
C ALA A 97 14.77 -4.17 25.20
N PRO A 98 15.98 -4.42 25.73
CA PRO A 98 16.12 -5.29 26.88
C PRO A 98 15.43 -4.62 28.07
N ALA A 99 14.38 -5.24 28.59
CA ALA A 99 13.82 -4.89 29.88
C ALA A 99 14.96 -4.91 30.90
N ALA A 100 15.29 -3.72 31.41
CA ALA A 100 16.31 -3.53 32.42
C ALA A 100 16.00 -4.42 33.62
N ARG A 101 17.00 -5.21 33.99
CA ARG A 101 17.00 -6.05 35.19
C ARG A 101 16.87 -5.13 36.41
N THR A 102 15.76 -5.22 37.14
CA THR A 102 15.66 -4.63 38.48
C THR A 102 16.36 -5.57 39.45
N ARG A 103 17.43 -5.06 40.06
CA ARG A 103 18.22 -5.68 41.13
C ARG A 103 17.52 -5.46 42.49
N PRO A 104 17.59 -6.44 43.39
CA PRO A 104 18.18 -6.16 44.72
C PRO A 104 19.46 -6.96 44.97
#